data_AF-A0A1X2HFI5-F1
#
_entry.id   AF-A0A1X2HFI5-F1
#
_cell.length_a   1.000
_cell.length_b   1.000
_cell.length_c   1.000
_cell.angle_alpha   90.00
_cell.angle_beta   90.00
_cell.angle_gamma   90.00
#
_symmetry.space_group_name_H-M   'P 1'
#
loop_
_entity.id
_entity.type
_entity.pdbx_description
1 polymer ?
#
loop_
_entity_poly.entity_id
_entity_poly.type
_entity_poly.pdbx_seq_one_letter_code
_entity_poly.pdbx_strand_id
1 'polypeptide(L)'
;MRFSLLATCALALLSFARADELQDEVDAAKQKFCSGIKITGPTQGQQFADPTQIQVTVERTPDAQAKVVNGVDIYSIAQGGSPKYIGTPWKGNYNLQTKATLTVDITKTNGVQLPSQFEFRVWVHNESGPDCTLMSQVFQAQSSQHTNAADEAMQNMDTNIDRGCFAVDVVKPELGEKVDPAKSVVQIKRDPAAHVEQYKKLDLYKVNLDSRQPEFVQTSWQGTEAAHEMFNVKAELKQKVTDSNVAYFYKLSGTTQHQESCEFYSHPFYFESGSSNNSTGAASPSGDAQSSGAQSSDSDAQSSA
;
A
#
# COMPACT_ATOMS: atom_id res chain seq x y z
N MET A 1 -10.09 -54.26 1.89
CA MET A 1 -8.91 -53.40 2.10
C MET A 1 -8.61 -52.71 0.77
N ARG A 2 -8.85 -51.38 0.72
CA ARG A 2 -7.85 -50.33 0.41
C ARG A 2 -7.28 -50.44 -1.01
N PHE A 3 -7.61 -49.44 -1.86
CA PHE A 3 -6.70 -48.69 -2.75
C PHE A 3 -7.48 -48.13 -3.95
N SER A 4 -7.75 -46.82 -3.92
CA SER A 4 -7.73 -45.89 -5.07
C SER A 4 -8.55 -44.64 -4.73
N LEU A 5 -7.95 -43.77 -3.91
CA LEU A 5 -8.39 -42.40 -3.63
C LEU A 5 -7.14 -41.52 -3.66
N LEU A 6 -6.45 -41.48 -4.80
CA LEU A 6 -5.28 -40.63 -5.04
C LEU A 6 -5.24 -40.21 -6.52
N ALA A 7 -6.20 -39.40 -6.96
CA ALA A 7 -6.14 -38.79 -8.29
C ALA A 7 -6.96 -37.48 -8.44
N THR A 8 -7.22 -36.73 -7.36
CA THR A 8 -7.99 -35.47 -7.45
C THR A 8 -7.27 -34.23 -6.92
N CYS A 9 -6.05 -34.33 -6.39
CA CYS A 9 -5.29 -33.16 -5.90
C CYS A 9 -4.38 -32.48 -6.94
N ALA A 10 -4.34 -32.95 -8.20
CA ALA A 10 -3.45 -32.38 -9.22
C ALA A 10 -4.05 -31.22 -10.03
N LEU A 11 -5.35 -30.93 -9.91
CA LEU A 11 -6.04 -29.87 -10.66
C LEU A 11 -6.08 -28.50 -9.97
N ALA A 12 -5.62 -28.40 -8.71
CA ALA A 12 -5.61 -27.13 -7.98
C ALA A 12 -4.32 -26.30 -8.16
N LEU A 13 -3.28 -26.86 -8.80
CA LEU A 13 -1.98 -26.19 -8.99
C LEU A 13 -1.82 -25.52 -10.35
N LEU A 14 -2.76 -25.71 -11.28
CA LEU A 14 -2.75 -25.07 -12.62
C LEU A 14 -3.63 -23.81 -12.71
N SER A 15 -4.34 -23.46 -11.64
CA SER A 15 -5.27 -22.32 -11.60
C SER A 15 -4.59 -20.96 -11.51
N PHE A 16 -3.31 -20.91 -11.10
CA PHE A 16 -2.60 -19.65 -10.90
C PHE A 16 -2.10 -19.00 -12.20
N ALA A 17 -2.01 -19.75 -13.30
CA ALA A 17 -1.51 -19.24 -14.58
C ALA A 17 -2.58 -18.53 -15.44
N ARG A 18 -3.86 -18.60 -15.05
CA ARG A 18 -4.99 -17.94 -15.74
C ARG A 18 -5.53 -16.72 -15.00
N ALA A 19 -5.08 -16.50 -13.77
CA ALA A 19 -5.53 -15.37 -12.96
C ALA A 19 -5.07 -14.04 -13.58
N ASP A 20 -3.85 -13.97 -14.10
CA ASP A 20 -3.30 -12.77 -14.73
C ASP A 20 -4.09 -12.39 -16.00
N GLU A 21 -4.39 -13.35 -16.90
CA GLU A 21 -5.19 -13.08 -18.11
C GLU A 21 -6.63 -12.63 -17.79
N LEU A 22 -7.25 -13.21 -16.76
CA LEU A 22 -8.59 -12.83 -16.29
C LEU A 22 -8.59 -11.44 -15.64
N GLN A 23 -7.53 -11.12 -14.91
CA GLN A 23 -7.36 -9.81 -14.28
C GLN A 23 -7.15 -8.73 -15.34
N ASP A 24 -6.31 -9.00 -16.34
CA ASP A 24 -6.10 -8.11 -17.50
C ASP A 24 -7.41 -7.82 -18.25
N GLU A 25 -8.27 -8.83 -18.43
CA GLU A 25 -9.59 -8.65 -19.07
C GLU A 25 -10.53 -7.82 -18.20
N VAL A 26 -10.54 -8.03 -16.87
CA VAL A 26 -11.31 -7.24 -15.92
C VAL A 26 -10.84 -5.80 -15.89
N ASP A 27 -9.53 -5.55 -15.91
CA ASP A 27 -8.97 -4.21 -15.86
C ASP A 27 -9.12 -3.47 -17.19
N ALA A 28 -8.97 -4.17 -18.32
CA ALA A 28 -9.32 -3.63 -19.62
C ALA A 28 -10.82 -3.27 -19.70
N ALA A 29 -11.70 -4.10 -19.13
CA ALA A 29 -13.12 -3.78 -19.02
C ALA A 29 -13.34 -2.56 -18.11
N LYS A 30 -12.81 -2.55 -16.88
CA LYS A 30 -12.91 -1.41 -15.95
C LYS A 30 -12.41 -0.13 -16.60
N GLN A 31 -11.25 -0.16 -17.25
CA GLN A 31 -10.72 0.99 -17.98
C GLN A 31 -11.65 1.42 -19.11
N LYS A 32 -12.16 0.49 -19.92
CA LYS A 32 -13.12 0.80 -20.99
C LYS A 32 -14.39 1.46 -20.45
N PHE A 33 -14.94 0.98 -19.34
CA PHE A 33 -16.21 1.48 -18.78
C PHE A 33 -16.04 2.71 -17.87
N CYS A 34 -14.89 2.88 -17.23
CA CYS A 34 -14.65 3.98 -16.29
C CYS A 34 -13.80 5.11 -16.86
N SER A 35 -13.13 4.89 -18.00
CA SER A 35 -12.39 5.95 -18.69
C SER A 35 -13.28 7.12 -19.05
N GLY A 36 -12.70 8.31 -19.01
CA GLY A 36 -13.39 9.55 -19.37
C GLY A 36 -14.33 10.09 -18.29
N ILE A 37 -14.46 9.43 -17.13
CA ILE A 37 -15.20 9.96 -15.97
C ILE A 37 -14.21 10.55 -14.98
N LYS A 38 -14.48 11.75 -14.47
CA LYS A 38 -13.63 12.43 -13.49
C LYS A 38 -14.46 13.26 -12.51
N ILE A 39 -13.97 13.41 -11.30
CA ILE A 39 -14.51 14.38 -10.34
C ILE A 39 -13.73 15.69 -10.50
N THR A 40 -14.44 16.78 -10.77
CA THR A 40 -13.86 18.13 -10.91
C THR A 40 -14.16 19.05 -9.73
N GLY A 41 -15.00 18.61 -8.80
CA GLY A 41 -15.29 19.31 -7.56
C GLY A 41 -15.71 18.32 -6.46
N PRO A 42 -15.27 18.50 -5.21
CA PRO A 42 -14.42 19.58 -4.72
C PRO A 42 -12.99 19.57 -5.25
N THR A 43 -12.37 20.75 -5.33
CA THR A 43 -10.94 20.90 -5.65
C THR A 43 -10.09 20.84 -4.38
N GLN A 44 -8.79 20.56 -4.55
CA GLN A 44 -7.84 20.46 -3.45
C GLN A 44 -7.86 21.71 -2.56
N GLY A 45 -8.02 21.50 -1.26
CA GLY A 45 -8.04 22.56 -0.26
C GLY A 45 -9.25 23.51 -0.35
N GLN A 46 -10.25 23.19 -1.19
CA GLN A 46 -11.45 24.01 -1.27
C GLN A 46 -12.14 24.04 0.08
N GLN A 47 -12.45 25.24 0.57
CA GLN A 47 -13.10 25.44 1.85
C GLN A 47 -14.59 25.66 1.66
N PHE A 48 -15.40 24.91 2.42
CA PHE A 48 -16.83 25.09 2.49
C PHE A 48 -17.21 25.64 3.87
N ALA A 49 -17.72 26.87 3.90
CA ALA A 49 -18.27 27.48 5.12
C ALA A 49 -19.61 26.85 5.52
N ASP A 50 -20.36 26.34 4.55
CA ASP A 50 -21.63 25.63 4.76
C ASP A 50 -21.47 24.13 4.47
N PRO A 51 -21.39 23.28 5.51
CA PRO A 51 -21.26 21.83 5.35
C PRO A 51 -22.55 21.16 4.82
N THR A 52 -23.64 21.91 4.67
CA THR A 52 -24.91 21.39 4.12
C THR A 52 -25.03 21.55 2.61
N GLN A 53 -24.12 22.32 1.98
CA GLN A 53 -24.18 22.74 0.57
C GLN A 53 -22.89 22.41 -0.21
N ILE A 54 -22.26 21.28 0.08
CA ILE A 54 -20.99 20.92 -0.57
C ILE A 54 -21.28 20.42 -1.99
N GLN A 55 -20.64 21.02 -2.99
CA GLN A 55 -20.87 20.65 -4.40
C GLN A 55 -19.90 19.57 -4.87
N VAL A 56 -20.45 18.41 -5.21
CA VAL A 56 -19.71 17.33 -5.87
C VAL A 56 -20.00 17.37 -7.35
N THR A 57 -18.96 17.62 -8.15
CA THR A 57 -19.09 17.73 -9.61
C THR A 57 -18.41 16.56 -10.29
N VAL A 58 -19.18 15.80 -11.06
CA VAL A 58 -18.72 14.68 -11.87
C VAL A 58 -18.86 15.08 -13.33
N GLU A 59 -17.79 14.92 -14.10
CA GLU A 59 -17.79 15.11 -15.55
C GLU A 59 -17.53 13.78 -16.24
N ARG A 60 -18.13 13.61 -17.41
CA ARG A 60 -17.78 12.52 -18.30
C ARG A 60 -17.61 12.97 -19.74
N THR A 61 -16.74 12.28 -20.48
CA THR A 61 -16.81 12.25 -21.93
C THR A 61 -17.91 11.26 -22.35
N PRO A 62 -18.96 11.68 -23.08
CA PRO A 62 -20.04 10.79 -23.45
C PRO A 62 -19.54 9.61 -24.30
N ASP A 63 -20.01 8.42 -23.95
CA ASP A 63 -19.84 7.18 -24.70
C ASP A 63 -21.22 6.54 -24.96
N ALA A 64 -21.23 5.38 -25.62
CA ALA A 64 -22.46 4.63 -25.89
C ALA A 64 -23.11 4.03 -24.63
N GLN A 65 -22.48 4.15 -23.46
CA GLN A 65 -22.94 3.55 -22.21
C GLN A 65 -23.69 4.58 -21.38
N ALA A 66 -24.82 4.18 -20.81
CA ALA A 66 -25.51 4.98 -19.81
C ALA A 66 -24.75 4.88 -18.48
N LYS A 67 -24.55 6.03 -17.84
CA LYS A 67 -23.87 6.15 -16.54
C LYS A 67 -24.81 6.84 -15.57
N VAL A 68 -24.86 6.33 -14.35
CA VAL A 68 -25.70 6.90 -13.29
C VAL A 68 -24.86 7.09 -12.05
N VAL A 69 -24.77 8.32 -11.54
CA VAL A 69 -24.22 8.55 -10.21
C VAL A 69 -25.27 8.08 -9.20
N ASN A 70 -24.92 7.08 -8.38
CA ASN A 70 -25.89 6.44 -7.47
C ASN A 70 -25.55 6.60 -5.98
N GLY A 71 -24.33 7.02 -5.66
CA GLY A 71 -23.91 7.27 -4.29
C GLY A 71 -22.73 8.23 -4.18
N VAL A 72 -22.68 8.95 -3.08
CA VAL A 72 -21.50 9.69 -2.64
C VAL A 72 -21.23 9.32 -1.19
N ASP A 73 -20.14 8.58 -0.98
CA ASP A 73 -19.59 8.32 0.35
C ASP A 73 -18.68 9.45 0.78
N ILE A 74 -18.54 9.65 2.08
CA ILE A 74 -17.63 10.62 2.68
C ILE A 74 -16.66 9.93 3.63
N TYR A 75 -15.42 10.40 3.57
CA TYR A 75 -14.32 10.00 4.42
C TYR A 75 -13.83 11.22 5.20
N SER A 76 -13.59 11.06 6.50
CA SER A 76 -12.92 12.06 7.32
C SER A 76 -11.42 11.82 7.32
N ILE A 77 -10.65 12.89 7.31
CA ILE A 77 -9.19 12.83 7.35
C ILE A 77 -8.70 13.53 8.62
N ALA A 78 -8.07 12.77 9.51
CA ALA A 78 -7.45 13.32 10.72
C ALA A 78 -6.09 13.96 10.40
N GLN A 79 -5.57 14.80 11.31
CA GLN A 79 -4.20 15.34 11.17
C GLN A 79 -3.19 14.20 11.00
N GLY A 80 -2.49 14.20 9.85
CA GLY A 80 -1.49 13.19 9.48
C GLY A 80 -2.02 11.79 9.14
N GLY A 81 -3.34 11.64 8.93
CA GLY A 81 -4.00 10.34 8.93
C GLY A 81 -4.52 9.83 7.58
N SER A 82 -4.61 8.51 7.48
CA SER A 82 -5.34 7.82 6.41
C SER A 82 -6.84 8.15 6.46
N PRO A 83 -7.53 8.25 5.31
CA PRO A 83 -8.96 8.52 5.27
C PRO A 83 -9.77 7.44 5.97
N LYS A 84 -10.75 7.86 6.77
CA LYS A 84 -11.67 6.97 7.46
C LYS A 84 -13.07 7.15 6.90
N TYR A 85 -13.66 6.07 6.38
CA TYR A 85 -15.06 6.08 5.97
C TYR A 85 -15.97 6.42 7.15
N ILE A 86 -16.85 7.40 6.96
CA ILE A 86 -17.79 7.85 7.99
C ILE A 86 -19.25 7.76 7.54
N GLY A 87 -19.53 7.61 6.24
CA GLY A 87 -20.87 7.26 5.77
C GLY A 87 -21.16 7.66 4.33
N THR A 88 -22.44 7.65 3.96
CA THR A 88 -22.95 7.99 2.63
C THR A 88 -23.94 9.15 2.72
N PRO A 89 -23.49 10.42 2.70
CA PRO A 89 -24.36 11.60 2.83
C PRO A 89 -25.34 11.77 1.67
N TRP A 90 -25.05 11.17 0.51
CA TRP A 90 -25.94 11.25 -0.66
C TRP A 90 -26.13 9.88 -1.30
N LYS A 91 -27.39 9.52 -1.54
CA LYS A 91 -27.81 8.38 -2.34
C LYS A 91 -28.91 8.83 -3.28
N GLY A 92 -28.88 8.38 -4.52
CA GLY A 92 -29.85 8.77 -5.52
C GLY A 92 -29.64 8.01 -6.81
N ASN A 93 -30.29 8.47 -7.88
CA ASN A 93 -29.99 8.02 -9.23
C ASN A 93 -29.96 9.26 -10.12
N TYR A 94 -28.76 9.71 -10.46
CA TYR A 94 -28.57 10.87 -11.33
C TYR A 94 -27.90 10.45 -12.63
N ASN A 95 -28.63 10.63 -13.75
CA ASN A 95 -28.11 10.29 -15.07
C ASN A 95 -26.95 11.23 -15.45
N LEU A 96 -25.76 10.67 -15.58
CA LEU A 96 -24.55 11.40 -15.94
C LEU A 96 -24.43 11.45 -17.47
N GLN A 97 -24.90 12.53 -18.07
CA GLN A 97 -24.79 12.74 -19.53
C GLN A 97 -23.43 13.32 -19.91
N THR A 98 -23.10 14.50 -19.40
CA THR A 98 -21.80 15.17 -19.60
C THR A 98 -21.24 15.69 -18.29
N LYS A 99 -22.11 16.28 -17.45
CA LYS A 99 -21.78 16.83 -16.15
C LYS A 99 -22.94 16.64 -15.19
N ALA A 100 -22.63 16.31 -13.95
CA ALA A 100 -23.56 16.29 -12.83
C ALA A 100 -22.95 17.10 -11.69
N THR A 101 -23.71 18.00 -11.09
CA THR A 101 -23.33 18.69 -9.84
C THR A 101 -24.36 18.32 -8.79
N LEU A 102 -23.91 17.65 -7.75
CA LEU A 102 -24.70 17.19 -6.63
C LEU A 102 -24.43 18.09 -5.43
N THR A 103 -25.49 18.57 -4.78
CA THR A 103 -25.38 19.23 -3.48
C THR A 103 -25.45 18.16 -2.39
N VAL A 104 -24.38 18.06 -1.61
CA VAL A 104 -24.20 17.05 -0.56
C VAL A 104 -24.19 17.74 0.80
N ASP A 105 -25.06 17.25 1.69
CA ASP A 105 -25.15 17.68 3.08
C ASP A 105 -24.42 16.68 3.96
N ILE A 106 -23.20 17.02 4.38
CA ILE A 106 -22.37 16.10 5.15
C ILE A 106 -22.80 16.03 6.61
N THR A 107 -23.52 17.04 7.12
CA THR A 107 -23.95 17.12 8.54
C THR A 107 -24.92 16.01 8.93
N LYS A 108 -25.57 15.39 7.95
CA LYS A 108 -26.46 14.23 8.14
C LYS A 108 -25.71 12.92 8.37
N THR A 109 -24.39 12.90 8.23
CA THR A 109 -23.57 11.70 8.38
C THR A 109 -23.03 11.59 9.79
N ASN A 110 -23.28 10.46 10.45
CA ASN A 110 -22.75 10.18 11.78
C ASN A 110 -21.21 10.15 11.74
N GLY A 111 -20.57 10.81 12.71
CA GLY A 111 -19.10 10.86 12.80
C GLY A 111 -18.45 12.03 12.09
N VAL A 112 -19.23 12.92 11.44
CA VAL A 112 -18.71 14.21 10.97
C VAL A 112 -18.33 15.09 12.16
N GLN A 113 -17.09 15.57 12.15
CA GLN A 113 -16.56 16.53 13.10
C GLN A 113 -16.13 17.78 12.31
N LEU A 114 -16.48 18.97 12.79
CA LEU A 114 -16.19 20.23 12.11
C LEU A 114 -15.51 21.21 13.08
N PRO A 115 -14.55 22.03 12.62
CA PRO A 115 -13.97 22.02 11.27
C PRO A 115 -13.09 20.78 11.03
N SER A 116 -13.07 20.26 9.80
CA SER A 116 -12.21 19.11 9.43
C SER A 116 -11.97 18.99 7.93
N GLN A 117 -11.13 18.02 7.56
CA GLN A 117 -10.78 17.65 6.19
C GLN A 117 -11.51 16.38 5.77
N PHE A 118 -11.95 16.37 4.52
CA PHE A 118 -12.77 15.31 3.97
C PHE A 118 -12.41 15.03 2.51
N GLU A 119 -12.80 13.86 2.05
CA GLU A 119 -12.85 13.50 0.64
C GLU A 119 -14.11 12.67 0.38
N PHE A 120 -14.55 12.65 -0.87
CA PHE A 120 -15.70 11.88 -1.30
C PHE A 120 -15.28 10.68 -2.15
N ARG A 121 -16.00 9.56 -2.02
CA ARG A 121 -16.05 8.50 -3.04
C ARG A 121 -17.37 8.59 -3.78
N VAL A 122 -17.32 8.80 -5.07
CA VAL A 122 -18.50 8.82 -5.94
C VAL A 122 -18.64 7.48 -6.64
N TRP A 123 -19.81 6.89 -6.54
CA TRP A 123 -20.20 5.68 -7.23
C TRP A 123 -20.91 6.02 -8.53
N VAL A 124 -20.39 5.52 -9.64
CA VAL A 124 -20.98 5.65 -10.96
C VAL A 124 -21.32 4.26 -11.48
N HIS A 125 -22.61 3.97 -11.51
CA HIS A 125 -23.15 2.73 -12.04
C HIS A 125 -23.14 2.74 -13.56
N ASN A 126 -22.73 1.61 -14.13
CA ASN A 126 -22.82 1.32 -15.56
C ASN A 126 -24.01 0.39 -15.80
N GLU A 127 -24.95 0.77 -16.67
CA GLU A 127 -26.05 -0.15 -17.05
C GLU A 127 -25.53 -1.43 -17.73
N SER A 128 -24.34 -1.36 -18.33
CA SER A 128 -23.62 -2.50 -18.90
C SER A 128 -22.16 -2.37 -18.52
N GLY A 129 -21.63 -3.33 -17.76
CA GLY A 129 -20.24 -3.35 -17.29
C GLY A 129 -20.09 -3.19 -15.77
N PRO A 130 -18.84 -3.13 -15.28
CA PRO A 130 -18.56 -2.95 -13.86
C PRO A 130 -18.83 -1.52 -13.40
N ASP A 131 -19.16 -1.34 -12.12
CA ASP A 131 -19.29 -0.02 -11.51
C ASP A 131 -17.95 0.69 -11.37
N CYS A 132 -17.98 2.02 -11.45
CA CYS A 132 -16.82 2.87 -11.27
C CYS A 132 -16.91 3.59 -9.93
N THR A 133 -15.81 3.58 -9.18
CA THR A 133 -15.63 4.42 -8.00
C THR A 133 -14.56 5.44 -8.29
N LEU A 134 -14.88 6.71 -8.04
CA LEU A 134 -13.98 7.82 -8.24
C LEU A 134 -13.86 8.58 -6.93
N MET A 135 -12.66 9.04 -6.61
CA MET A 135 -12.45 9.79 -5.39
C MET A 135 -12.26 11.28 -5.69
N SER A 136 -12.78 12.16 -4.83
CA SER A 136 -12.55 13.60 -4.96
C SER A 136 -11.16 13.97 -4.44
N GLN A 137 -10.74 15.20 -4.73
CA GLN A 137 -9.64 15.79 -3.99
C GLN A 137 -10.08 16.10 -2.56
N VAL A 138 -9.10 16.22 -1.66
CA VAL A 138 -9.33 16.60 -0.27
C VAL A 138 -9.81 18.04 -0.20
N PHE A 139 -10.90 18.27 0.53
CA PHE A 139 -11.48 19.57 0.79
C PHE A 139 -11.65 19.78 2.30
N GLN A 140 -11.94 21.00 2.70
CA GLN A 140 -12.15 21.38 4.09
C GLN A 140 -13.57 21.88 4.28
N ALA A 141 -14.18 21.53 5.41
CA ALA A 141 -15.50 22.03 5.78
C ALA A 141 -15.48 22.61 7.20
N GLN A 142 -16.12 23.76 7.37
CA GLN A 142 -16.29 24.42 8.66
C GLN A 142 -17.67 24.16 9.24
N SER A 143 -17.83 24.44 10.54
CA SER A 143 -19.17 24.54 11.12
C SER A 143 -19.81 25.85 10.65
N SER A 144 -21.14 25.87 10.51
CA SER A 144 -21.90 27.08 10.17
C SER A 144 -21.82 28.20 11.23
N GLN A 145 -21.13 27.97 12.36
CA GLN A 145 -20.85 28.97 13.38
C GLN A 145 -19.42 29.50 13.21
N HIS A 146 -19.30 30.77 12.82
CA HIS A 146 -18.02 31.46 12.76
C HIS A 146 -17.47 31.67 14.17
N THR A 147 -16.34 31.03 14.47
CA THR A 147 -15.56 31.29 15.68
C THR A 147 -14.09 31.42 15.27
N ASN A 148 -13.36 32.36 15.89
CA ASN A 148 -11.93 32.54 15.61
C ASN A 148 -11.13 31.24 15.78
N ALA A 149 -11.55 30.38 16.73
CA ALA A 149 -10.96 29.08 16.96
C ALA A 149 -11.16 28.11 15.79
N ALA A 150 -12.31 28.17 15.09
CA ALA A 150 -12.56 27.33 13.91
C ALA A 150 -11.70 27.77 12.71
N ASP A 151 -11.47 29.07 12.55
CA ASP A 151 -10.60 29.60 11.50
C ASP A 151 -9.13 29.27 11.77
N GLU A 152 -8.67 29.40 13.01
CA GLU A 152 -7.32 28.99 13.42
C GLU A 152 -7.11 27.48 13.26
N ALA A 153 -8.10 26.66 13.63
CA ALA A 153 -8.01 25.21 13.43
C ALA A 153 -7.85 24.85 11.95
N MET A 154 -8.57 25.53 11.05
CA MET A 154 -8.49 25.32 9.60
C MET A 154 -7.15 25.74 9.00
N GLN A 155 -6.56 26.84 9.46
CA GLN A 155 -5.25 27.30 9.00
C GLN A 155 -4.11 26.38 9.45
N ASN A 156 -4.30 25.70 10.59
CA ASN A 156 -3.34 24.73 11.14
C ASN A 156 -3.59 23.30 10.63
N MET A 157 -4.57 23.09 9.76
CA MET A 157 -4.75 21.79 9.10
C MET A 157 -3.66 21.55 8.07
N ASP A 158 -3.26 20.29 7.96
CA ASP A 158 -2.21 19.91 7.04
C ASP A 158 -2.67 20.20 5.60
N THR A 159 -1.90 21.01 4.88
CA THR A 159 -2.17 21.31 3.46
C THR A 159 -1.64 20.20 2.54
N ASN A 160 -0.86 19.29 3.09
CA ASN A 160 -0.19 18.20 2.42
C ASN A 160 -0.59 16.86 3.03
N ILE A 161 -1.87 16.69 3.43
CA ILE A 161 -2.41 15.36 3.65
C ILE A 161 -2.20 14.59 2.37
N ASP A 162 -1.52 13.45 2.45
CA ASP A 162 -1.11 12.56 1.36
C ASP A 162 -2.27 12.15 0.41
N ARG A 163 -2.67 13.09 -0.44
CA ARG A 163 -2.96 13.04 -1.88
C ARG A 163 -3.62 11.78 -2.44
N GLY A 164 -4.55 11.16 -1.71
CA GLY A 164 -5.15 9.90 -2.15
C GLY A 164 -4.22 8.69 -2.09
N CYS A 165 -3.07 8.84 -1.43
CA CYS A 165 -2.02 7.83 -1.33
C CYS A 165 -2.29 6.92 -0.14
N PHE A 166 -3.45 6.26 -0.14
CA PHE A 166 -3.87 5.38 0.93
C PHE A 166 -4.45 4.08 0.39
N ALA A 167 -4.69 3.14 1.30
CA ALA A 167 -5.26 1.82 1.02
C ALA A 167 -4.50 1.02 -0.05
N VAL A 168 -3.19 1.22 -0.11
CA VAL A 168 -2.24 0.30 -0.73
C VAL A 168 -1.30 -0.19 0.36
N ASP A 169 -1.32 -1.49 0.61
CA ASP A 169 -0.52 -2.15 1.63
C ASP A 169 0.51 -3.07 0.98
N VAL A 170 1.77 -2.96 1.37
CA VAL A 170 2.78 -3.97 1.05
C VAL A 170 2.68 -5.08 2.11
N VAL A 171 1.80 -6.05 1.85
CA VAL A 171 1.40 -7.10 2.81
C VAL A 171 2.44 -8.20 2.99
N LYS A 172 3.33 -8.37 2.01
CA LYS A 172 4.51 -9.24 2.12
C LYS A 172 5.77 -8.50 1.71
N PRO A 173 6.89 -8.67 2.43
CA PRO A 173 7.03 -9.49 3.64
C PRO A 173 6.25 -8.94 4.85
N GLU A 174 5.82 -9.83 5.75
CA GLU A 174 5.15 -9.47 6.99
C GLU A 174 6.14 -8.83 7.99
N LEU A 175 5.59 -8.15 9.00
CA LEU A 175 6.38 -7.58 10.08
C LEU A 175 7.24 -8.66 10.77
N GLY A 176 8.56 -8.47 10.72
CA GLY A 176 9.54 -9.36 11.33
C GLY A 176 9.75 -10.68 10.59
N GLU A 177 9.14 -10.87 9.42
CA GLU A 177 9.32 -12.08 8.61
C GLU A 177 10.79 -12.28 8.25
N LYS A 178 11.24 -13.53 8.25
CA LYS A 178 12.56 -13.92 7.76
C LYS A 178 12.41 -14.44 6.34
N VAL A 179 13.05 -13.77 5.40
CA VAL A 179 12.88 -14.01 3.97
C VAL A 179 14.15 -14.63 3.39
N ASP A 180 13.99 -15.65 2.55
CA ASP A 180 15.07 -16.18 1.73
C ASP A 180 15.47 -15.12 0.68
N PRO A 181 16.71 -14.60 0.70
CA PRO A 181 17.15 -13.57 -0.25
C PRO A 181 17.05 -14.01 -1.71
N ALA A 182 17.07 -15.31 -2.00
CA ALA A 182 16.94 -15.86 -3.36
C ALA A 182 15.49 -16.05 -3.82
N LYS A 183 14.50 -15.95 -2.92
CA LYS A 183 13.09 -16.24 -3.22
C LYS A 183 12.11 -15.20 -2.67
N SER A 184 12.59 -14.00 -2.36
CA SER A 184 11.73 -12.93 -1.86
C SER A 184 10.65 -12.58 -2.87
N VAL A 185 9.40 -12.64 -2.41
CA VAL A 185 8.23 -12.17 -3.14
C VAL A 185 7.62 -11.03 -2.34
N VAL A 186 7.45 -9.90 -3.00
CA VAL A 186 6.74 -8.75 -2.46
C VAL A 186 5.31 -8.81 -2.95
N GLN A 187 4.36 -8.78 -2.03
CA GLN A 187 2.93 -8.73 -2.36
C GLN A 187 2.39 -7.37 -1.95
N ILE A 188 1.80 -6.70 -2.93
CA ILE A 188 1.17 -5.40 -2.79
C ILE A 188 -0.32 -5.64 -2.96
N LYS A 189 -1.10 -5.21 -1.98
CA LYS A 189 -2.55 -5.27 -1.99
C LYS A 189 -3.09 -3.86 -2.10
N ARG A 190 -4.00 -3.65 -3.04
CA ARG A 190 -4.73 -2.40 -3.23
C ARG A 190 -6.19 -2.61 -2.85
N ASP A 191 -6.73 -1.71 -2.04
CA ASP A 191 -8.17 -1.59 -1.88
C ASP A 191 -8.77 -0.98 -3.16
N PRO A 192 -9.92 -1.48 -3.64
CA PRO A 192 -10.62 -0.88 -4.79
C PRO A 192 -10.90 0.63 -4.65
N ALA A 193 -10.94 1.17 -3.43
CA ALA A 193 -11.12 2.58 -3.15
C ALA A 193 -9.82 3.42 -3.22
N ALA A 194 -8.64 2.81 -3.30
CA ALA A 194 -7.37 3.55 -3.36
C ALA A 194 -7.28 4.41 -4.63
N HIS A 195 -6.66 5.60 -4.56
CA HIS A 195 -6.59 6.51 -5.71
C HIS A 195 -5.40 6.21 -6.63
N VAL A 196 -4.48 5.35 -6.19
CA VAL A 196 -3.29 4.96 -6.95
C VAL A 196 -3.75 4.26 -8.22
N GLU A 197 -3.40 4.81 -9.37
CA GLU A 197 -3.76 4.24 -10.67
C GLU A 197 -2.60 3.42 -11.24
N GLN A 198 -1.36 3.79 -10.94
CA GLN A 198 -0.18 3.13 -11.50
C GLN A 198 0.92 2.95 -10.45
N TYR A 199 1.56 1.78 -10.47
CA TYR A 199 2.82 1.55 -9.78
C TYR A 199 3.99 1.90 -10.70
N LYS A 200 5.05 2.45 -10.10
CA LYS A 200 6.21 2.96 -10.85
C LYS A 200 7.52 2.32 -10.43
N LYS A 201 7.71 2.13 -9.14
CA LYS A 201 8.99 1.70 -8.60
C LYS A 201 8.83 0.98 -7.26
N LEU A 202 9.65 -0.03 -7.02
CA LEU A 202 9.77 -0.71 -5.75
C LEU A 202 11.24 -0.73 -5.34
N ASP A 203 11.57 0.06 -4.33
CA ASP A 203 12.92 0.18 -3.79
C ASP A 203 13.05 -0.58 -2.49
N LEU A 204 14.16 -1.29 -2.32
CA LEU A 204 14.53 -1.93 -1.06
C LEU A 204 15.47 -1.01 -0.29
N TYR A 205 15.11 -0.76 0.96
CA TYR A 205 15.94 -0.05 1.92
C TYR A 205 16.33 -0.99 3.06
N LYS A 206 17.41 -0.63 3.73
CA LYS A 206 17.84 -1.26 4.97
C LYS A 206 17.97 -0.18 6.04
N VAL A 207 17.74 -0.54 7.29
CA VAL A 207 17.95 0.32 8.44
C VAL A 207 18.77 -0.44 9.47
N ASN A 208 19.91 0.13 9.84
CA ASN A 208 20.66 -0.35 10.98
C ASN A 208 19.89 0.03 12.25
N LEU A 209 19.64 -0.94 13.14
CA LEU A 209 18.80 -0.73 14.33
C LEU A 209 19.43 0.25 15.33
N ASP A 210 20.74 0.47 15.27
CA ASP A 210 21.48 1.40 16.12
C ASP A 210 21.39 2.83 15.57
N SER A 211 21.62 3.04 14.27
CA SER A 211 21.62 4.38 13.66
C SER A 211 20.23 4.89 13.28
N ARG A 212 19.27 3.98 13.04
CA ARG A 212 17.90 4.24 12.57
C ARG A 212 17.82 5.07 11.28
N GLN A 213 18.91 5.17 10.52
CA GLN A 213 18.92 5.86 9.23
C GLN A 213 18.68 4.88 8.10
N PRO A 214 17.67 5.10 7.24
CA PRO A 214 17.46 4.28 6.06
C PRO A 214 18.57 4.45 5.03
N GLU A 215 19.12 3.33 4.57
CA GLU A 215 20.06 3.26 3.47
C GLU A 215 19.42 2.53 2.29
N PHE A 216 19.52 3.12 1.11
CA PHE A 216 19.06 2.46 -0.11
C PHE A 216 19.94 1.23 -0.42
N VAL A 217 19.30 0.11 -0.73
CA VAL A 217 19.99 -1.14 -1.08
C VAL A 217 19.95 -1.35 -2.58
N GLN A 218 18.74 -1.43 -3.16
CA GLN A 218 18.54 -1.70 -4.57
C GLN A 218 17.13 -1.33 -5.04
N THR A 219 16.98 -1.06 -6.34
CA THR A 219 15.68 -1.09 -7.01
C THR A 219 15.31 -2.54 -7.27
N SER A 220 14.24 -3.03 -6.65
CA SER A 220 13.77 -4.41 -6.81
C SER A 220 12.86 -4.54 -8.03
N TRP A 221 12.13 -3.49 -8.39
CA TRP A 221 11.35 -3.41 -9.63
C TRP A 221 11.17 -1.96 -10.07
N GLN A 222 11.07 -1.74 -11.39
CA GLN A 222 10.76 -0.45 -11.99
C GLN A 222 10.02 -0.65 -13.30
N GLY A 223 8.95 0.11 -13.51
CA GLY A 223 8.11 -0.01 -14.70
C GLY A 223 6.95 0.98 -14.67
N THR A 224 5.98 0.79 -15.55
CA THR A 224 4.66 1.42 -15.41
C THR A 224 3.66 0.29 -15.48
N GLU A 225 3.09 -0.02 -14.33
CA GLU A 225 2.10 -1.08 -14.16
C GLU A 225 0.80 -0.45 -13.68
N ALA A 226 -0.35 -0.89 -14.20
CA ALA A 226 -1.63 -0.47 -13.65
C ALA A 226 -1.76 -1.02 -12.22
N ALA A 227 -2.33 -0.23 -11.31
CA ALA A 227 -2.44 -0.62 -9.92
C ALA A 227 -3.61 -1.61 -9.75
N HIS A 228 -3.32 -2.90 -9.82
CA HIS A 228 -4.30 -3.97 -9.63
C HIS A 228 -4.59 -4.23 -8.16
N GLU A 229 -5.67 -4.97 -7.84
CA GLU A 229 -6.02 -5.34 -6.45
C GLU A 229 -4.89 -6.12 -5.76
N MET A 230 -4.16 -6.93 -6.53
CA MET A 230 -2.98 -7.66 -6.09
C MET A 230 -1.87 -7.52 -7.13
N PHE A 231 -0.68 -7.11 -6.69
CA PHE A 231 0.52 -7.06 -7.51
C PHE A 231 1.66 -7.80 -6.83
N ASN A 232 2.24 -8.77 -7.53
CA ASN A 232 3.30 -9.63 -7.01
C ASN A 232 4.62 -9.34 -7.72
N VAL A 233 5.65 -8.98 -6.97
CA VAL A 233 6.99 -8.72 -7.50
C VAL A 233 7.96 -9.75 -6.96
N LYS A 234 8.65 -10.46 -7.86
CA LYS A 234 9.82 -11.25 -7.48
C LYS A 234 10.99 -10.30 -7.26
N ALA A 235 11.49 -10.24 -6.02
CA ALA A 235 12.46 -9.25 -5.60
C ALA A 235 13.74 -9.92 -5.07
N GLU A 236 14.50 -10.55 -5.97
CA GLU A 236 15.76 -11.20 -5.59
C GLU A 236 16.77 -10.18 -5.06
N LEU A 237 17.39 -10.51 -3.93
CA LEU A 237 18.46 -9.70 -3.37
C LEU A 237 19.76 -10.01 -4.11
N LYS A 238 20.33 -9.00 -4.77
CA LYS A 238 21.55 -9.18 -5.58
C LYS A 238 22.82 -9.25 -4.74
N GLN A 239 22.74 -8.86 -3.47
CA GLN A 239 23.88 -8.78 -2.55
C GLN A 239 23.71 -9.78 -1.41
N LYS A 240 24.84 -10.31 -0.93
CA LYS A 240 24.84 -11.22 0.22
C LYS A 240 24.53 -10.43 1.49
N VAL A 241 23.66 -10.99 2.33
CA VAL A 241 23.32 -10.43 3.64
C VAL A 241 24.47 -10.73 4.59
N THR A 242 25.18 -9.70 5.04
CA THR A 242 26.35 -9.83 5.94
C THR A 242 26.06 -9.40 7.37
N ASP A 243 25.00 -8.63 7.60
CA ASP A 243 24.81 -7.88 8.84
C ASP A 243 23.64 -8.45 9.64
N SER A 244 23.89 -8.84 10.89
CA SER A 244 22.88 -9.45 11.77
C SER A 244 21.99 -8.45 12.52
N ASN A 245 22.25 -7.14 12.41
CA ASN A 245 21.53 -6.06 13.13
C ASN A 245 20.85 -5.06 12.18
N VAL A 246 20.30 -5.57 11.07
CA VAL A 246 19.72 -4.74 10.01
C VAL A 246 18.32 -5.25 9.70
N ALA A 247 17.35 -4.34 9.77
CA ALA A 247 16.01 -4.58 9.25
C ALA A 247 15.89 -4.01 7.83
N TYR A 248 15.05 -4.62 7.01
CA TYR A 248 14.79 -4.21 5.65
C TYR A 248 13.34 -3.78 5.50
N PHE A 249 13.07 -2.86 4.57
CA PHE A 249 11.71 -2.49 4.21
C PHE A 249 11.67 -2.06 2.74
N TYR A 250 10.52 -2.27 2.12
CA TYR A 250 10.26 -1.80 0.77
C TYR A 250 9.58 -0.44 0.78
N LYS A 251 9.92 0.37 -0.23
CA LYS A 251 9.24 1.61 -0.59
C LYS A 251 8.66 1.45 -1.98
N LEU A 252 7.34 1.43 -2.09
CA LEU A 252 6.59 1.41 -3.34
C LEU A 252 6.22 2.84 -3.73
N SER A 253 6.59 3.26 -4.93
CA SER A 253 6.16 4.52 -5.53
C SER A 253 5.10 4.29 -6.60
N GLY A 254 4.07 5.14 -6.60
CA GLY A 254 2.99 5.11 -7.58
C GLY A 254 2.45 6.50 -7.90
N THR A 255 1.47 6.56 -8.80
CA THR A 255 0.78 7.80 -9.18
C THR A 255 -0.73 7.64 -9.08
N THR A 256 -1.43 8.67 -8.62
CA THR A 256 -2.90 8.67 -8.55
C THR A 256 -3.57 9.06 -9.87
N GLN A 257 -4.90 8.90 -9.93
CA GLN A 257 -5.76 9.44 -11.00
C GLN A 257 -5.61 10.96 -11.24
N HIS A 258 -5.07 11.69 -10.26
CA HIS A 258 -4.80 13.13 -10.36
C HIS A 258 -3.33 13.45 -10.66
N GLN A 259 -2.54 12.45 -11.09
CA GLN A 259 -1.11 12.56 -11.38
C GLN A 259 -0.26 12.95 -10.16
N GLU A 260 -0.75 12.69 -8.95
CA GLU A 260 -0.01 12.93 -7.72
C GLU A 260 0.89 11.74 -7.42
N SER A 261 2.10 12.00 -6.91
CA SER A 261 3.05 10.95 -6.53
C SER A 261 2.71 10.40 -5.15
N CYS A 262 2.69 9.07 -5.03
CA CYS A 262 2.44 8.34 -3.79
C CYS A 262 3.61 7.46 -3.39
N GLU A 263 3.79 7.30 -2.08
CA GLU A 263 4.80 6.42 -1.50
C GLU A 263 4.18 5.55 -0.41
N PHE A 264 4.38 4.24 -0.51
CA PHE A 264 3.91 3.24 0.45
C PHE A 264 5.09 2.46 0.99
N TYR A 265 5.02 2.09 2.26
CA TYR A 265 6.13 1.45 2.96
C TYR A 265 5.68 0.08 3.47
N SER A 266 6.51 -0.94 3.28
CA SER A 266 6.27 -2.23 3.91
C SER A 266 6.58 -2.18 5.40
N HIS A 267 6.07 -3.16 6.12
CA HIS A 267 6.59 -3.45 7.44
C HIS A 267 8.06 -3.87 7.38
N PRO A 268 8.85 -3.60 8.44
CA PRO A 268 10.21 -4.06 8.52
C PRO A 268 10.28 -5.58 8.62
N PHE A 269 11.22 -6.19 7.90
CA PHE A 269 11.47 -7.63 7.85
C PHE A 269 12.99 -7.91 7.85
N TYR A 270 13.38 -9.18 7.85
CA TYR A 270 14.78 -9.61 7.89
C TYR A 270 15.06 -10.61 6.77
N PHE A 271 16.29 -10.64 6.25
CA PHE A 271 16.72 -11.75 5.40
C PHE A 271 17.36 -12.85 6.23
N GLU A 272 17.17 -14.10 5.80
CA GLU A 272 17.89 -15.23 6.37
C GLU A 272 19.38 -15.12 6.05
N SER A 273 20.22 -15.18 7.08
CA SER A 273 21.66 -15.28 6.92
C SER A 273 21.98 -16.64 6.30
N GLY A 274 22.42 -16.64 5.04
CA GLY A 274 22.74 -17.87 4.33
C GLY A 274 23.80 -18.69 5.06
N SER A 275 23.39 -19.77 5.72
CA SER A 275 24.31 -20.83 6.11
C SER A 275 24.81 -21.48 4.82
N SER A 276 26.06 -21.21 4.46
CA SER A 276 26.76 -22.00 3.46
C SER A 276 26.88 -23.44 3.99
N ASN A 277 26.01 -24.33 3.55
CA ASN A 277 26.25 -25.77 3.67
C ASN A 277 27.43 -26.12 2.77
N ASN A 278 28.65 -25.99 3.30
CA ASN A 278 29.82 -26.62 2.74
C ASN A 278 30.04 -27.94 3.50
N SER A 279 29.28 -28.98 3.14
CA SER A 279 29.56 -30.34 3.58
C SER A 279 30.73 -30.89 2.77
N THR A 280 31.94 -30.44 3.07
CA THR A 280 33.13 -31.21 2.72
C THR A 280 33.27 -32.33 3.73
N GLY A 281 32.96 -33.54 3.29
CA GLY A 281 33.40 -34.75 3.95
C GLY A 281 34.91 -34.71 4.14
N ALA A 282 35.34 -34.89 5.38
CA ALA A 282 36.70 -35.27 5.71
C ALA A 282 36.60 -36.40 6.73
N ALA A 283 37.15 -37.53 6.31
CA ALA A 283 37.15 -38.79 7.02
C ALA A 283 37.82 -38.69 8.40
N SER A 284 37.33 -39.52 9.33
CA SER A 284 38.10 -39.95 10.49
C SER A 284 39.49 -40.44 10.08
N PRO A 285 40.48 -40.20 10.94
CA PRO A 285 41.19 -41.34 11.49
C PRO A 285 41.20 -41.29 13.02
N SER A 286 40.68 -42.37 13.57
CA SER A 286 41.06 -42.95 14.86
C SER A 286 42.58 -43.14 14.94
N GLY A 287 43.17 -42.76 16.06
CA GLY A 287 44.57 -43.04 16.38
C GLY A 287 44.88 -42.68 17.82
N ASP A 288 44.76 -43.67 18.70
CA ASP A 288 45.10 -43.63 20.12
C ASP A 288 46.60 -43.39 20.39
N ALA A 289 46.85 -42.90 21.62
CA ALA A 289 47.86 -43.37 22.59
C ALA A 289 49.10 -42.49 22.93
N GLN A 290 49.20 -42.30 24.25
CA GLN A 290 50.40 -42.18 25.13
C GLN A 290 51.17 -40.84 25.16
N SER A 291 51.27 -40.13 26.30
CA SER A 291 51.80 -40.44 27.65
C SER A 291 53.33 -40.32 27.78
N SER A 292 53.78 -39.17 28.32
CA SER A 292 54.97 -38.94 29.17
C SER A 292 55.21 -37.42 29.19
N GLY A 293 55.52 -36.67 30.23
CA GLY A 293 56.08 -36.98 31.54
C GLY A 293 57.14 -35.91 31.86
N ALA A 294 56.87 -35.08 32.88
CA ALA A 294 57.79 -34.43 33.82
C ALA A 294 58.66 -33.19 33.44
N GLN A 295 58.89 -32.41 34.53
CA GLN A 295 59.89 -31.35 34.82
C GLN A 295 59.54 -29.93 34.38
N SER A 296 59.11 -29.01 35.26
CA SER A 296 59.76 -28.37 36.44
C SER A 296 60.89 -27.39 36.08
N SER A 297 60.64 -26.10 36.29
CA SER A 297 61.61 -25.16 36.85
C SER A 297 60.92 -23.85 37.23
N ASP A 298 61.02 -23.53 38.51
CA ASP A 298 60.79 -22.22 39.12
C ASP A 298 61.54 -21.09 38.41
N SER A 299 60.98 -19.88 38.49
CA SER A 299 61.74 -18.72 38.97
C SER A 299 60.78 -17.56 39.28
N ASP A 300 60.60 -17.32 40.57
CA ASP A 300 60.23 -16.03 41.15
C ASP A 300 61.15 -14.90 40.65
N ALA A 301 60.60 -13.68 40.55
CA ALA A 301 61.04 -12.50 41.32
C ALA A 301 60.77 -11.19 40.56
N GLN A 302 60.07 -10.26 41.25
CA GLN A 302 60.42 -8.84 41.46
C GLN A 302 60.56 -7.93 40.20
N SER A 303 60.20 -6.66 40.13
CA SER A 303 60.01 -5.55 41.07
C SER A 303 59.45 -4.38 40.22
N SER A 304 58.35 -3.74 40.63
CA SER A 304 58.28 -2.33 41.10
C SER A 304 58.19 -1.20 40.06
N ALA A 305 57.33 -0.24 40.45
CA ALA A 305 57.20 1.17 40.06
C ALA A 305 56.33 1.47 38.83
#